data_AF-A0A4Q3T6S8-F1
#
_entry.id   AF-A0A4Q3T6S8-F1
#
_cell.length_a   1.000
_cell.length_b   1.000
_cell.length_c   1.000
_cell.angle_alpha   90.00
_cell.angle_beta   90.00
_cell.angle_gamma   90.00
#
_symmetry.space_group_name_H-M   'P 1'
#
loop_
_entity.id
_entity.type
_entity.pdbx_description
1 polymer ?
#
loop_
_entity_poly.entity_id
_entity_poly.type
_entity_poly.pdbx_seq_one_letter_code
_entity_poly.pdbx_strand_id
1 'polypeptide(L)'
;DQFSANLFNQYRSRYSGGLRRLADQGLVSTNGYQTHGLTETCPGHSTILTGMHPVETGIPANDWIDGKTGKEVYCLAAPQNHLAHGRDDTDNGPVGPDQLRATTLGDWLKAESPDSKVMAVSGKDRGAINLAGHQGQAFWFTDGFGLTTYVEPGQTAQAKLAPVAAFNADFNAWMAATPTAWDYQNEECRALAGDWTIRGQTFHSMLPPAGLKFDTSPLLDEQTLKAAEYLLDSQKLGQGATTDMLGVSLSATDRIGHMYGTQGPEMCEQMHRLDAAMGAFLDKLAQVPGGALVVLTADHGGSDFVERLHEHGYPQAHRADMDAIKGVNAALKTRFNLDADPRLGCAADRA
;
A
#
# COMPACT_ATOMS: atom_id res chain seq x y z
N ASP A 1 -2.50 2.01 -3.23
CA ASP A 1 -2.70 0.58 -2.91
C ASP A 1 -4.15 0.20 -3.18
N GLN A 2 -4.40 -0.90 -3.90
CA GLN A 2 -5.74 -1.42 -4.27
C GLN A 2 -6.72 -0.42 -4.96
N PHE A 3 -6.22 0.70 -5.48
CA PHE A 3 -7.04 1.73 -6.13
C PHE A 3 -7.40 1.30 -7.57
N SER A 4 -8.26 0.29 -7.68
CA SER A 4 -8.60 -0.35 -8.94
C SER A 4 -9.23 0.62 -9.95
N ALA A 5 -9.09 0.33 -11.23
CA ALA A 5 -9.79 1.08 -12.28
C ALA A 5 -11.32 1.07 -12.08
N ASN A 6 -11.88 -0.03 -11.57
CA ASN A 6 -13.31 -0.12 -11.22
C ASN A 6 -13.68 0.88 -10.12
N LEU A 7 -12.87 0.94 -9.06
CA LEU A 7 -13.09 1.85 -7.95
C LEU A 7 -12.95 3.32 -8.40
N PHE A 8 -11.88 3.66 -9.13
CA PHE A 8 -11.72 4.99 -9.71
C PHE A 8 -12.92 5.38 -10.58
N ASN A 9 -13.33 4.53 -11.52
CA ASN A 9 -14.43 4.83 -12.43
C ASN A 9 -15.79 4.92 -11.74
N GLN A 10 -16.04 4.10 -10.71
CA GLN A 10 -17.28 4.14 -9.91
C GLN A 10 -17.48 5.48 -9.22
N TYR A 11 -16.42 6.05 -8.66
CA TYR A 11 -16.49 7.30 -7.89
C TYR A 11 -16.08 8.54 -8.71
N ARG A 12 -15.60 8.38 -9.95
CA ARG A 12 -15.05 9.46 -10.79
C ARG A 12 -15.94 10.69 -10.89
N SER A 13 -17.24 10.49 -11.06
CA SER A 13 -18.21 11.59 -11.17
C SER A 13 -18.54 12.27 -9.83
N ARG A 14 -18.15 11.67 -8.70
CA ARG A 14 -18.40 12.15 -7.34
C ARG A 14 -17.20 12.87 -6.73
N TYR A 15 -16.02 12.72 -7.34
CA TYR A 15 -14.83 13.48 -6.94
C TYR A 15 -15.03 14.98 -7.18
N SER A 16 -14.50 15.77 -6.24
CA SER A 16 -14.51 17.23 -6.23
C SER A 16 -13.15 17.86 -5.88
N GLY A 17 -12.19 17.06 -5.43
CA GLY A 17 -10.85 17.46 -5.00
C GLY A 17 -9.74 17.06 -5.96
N GLY A 18 -8.69 16.42 -5.43
CA GLY A 18 -7.47 16.13 -6.16
C GLY A 18 -7.61 15.04 -7.22
N LEU A 19 -8.40 13.99 -6.94
CA LEU A 19 -8.67 12.95 -7.94
C LEU A 19 -9.50 13.53 -9.08
N ARG A 20 -10.44 14.44 -8.79
CA ARG A 20 -11.15 15.18 -9.83
C ARG A 20 -10.20 16.03 -10.68
N ARG A 21 -9.29 16.75 -10.05
CA ARG A 21 -8.29 17.57 -10.76
C ARG A 21 -7.43 16.73 -11.71
N LEU A 22 -6.90 15.59 -11.23
CA LEU A 22 -6.13 14.66 -12.07
C LEU A 22 -6.98 14.10 -13.22
N ALA A 23 -8.25 13.79 -12.96
CA ALA A 23 -9.16 13.22 -13.95
C ALA A 23 -9.58 14.19 -15.05
N ASP A 24 -9.67 15.50 -14.75
CA ASP A 24 -10.11 16.55 -15.67
C ASP A 24 -8.96 17.25 -16.39
N GLN A 25 -7.79 17.37 -15.74
CA GLN A 25 -6.67 18.18 -16.22
C GLN A 25 -5.44 17.34 -16.60
N GLY A 26 -5.40 16.06 -16.21
CA GLY A 26 -4.29 15.16 -16.51
C GLY A 26 -4.49 14.32 -17.78
N LEU A 27 -3.46 13.56 -18.14
CA LEU A 27 -3.57 12.49 -19.12
C LEU A 27 -4.05 11.22 -18.42
N VAL A 28 -5.30 10.82 -18.69
CA VAL A 28 -5.93 9.68 -18.00
C VAL A 28 -5.92 8.43 -18.87
N SER A 29 -5.20 7.40 -18.44
CA SER A 29 -5.36 6.04 -18.95
C SER A 29 -6.30 5.25 -18.04
N THR A 30 -7.55 5.07 -18.48
CA THR A 30 -8.57 4.35 -17.67
C THR A 30 -8.39 2.84 -17.69
N ASN A 31 -7.52 2.32 -18.57
CA ASN A 31 -7.24 0.89 -18.77
C ASN A 31 -5.74 0.61 -18.59
N GLY A 32 -5.15 1.11 -17.50
CA GLY A 32 -3.82 0.69 -17.06
C GLY A 32 -3.87 -0.72 -16.46
N TYR A 33 -2.82 -1.52 -16.67
CA TYR A 33 -2.74 -2.89 -16.18
C TYR A 33 -1.46 -3.16 -15.42
N GLN A 34 -1.62 -3.80 -14.27
CA GLN A 34 -0.60 -4.65 -13.68
C GLN A 34 -0.77 -6.03 -14.33
N THR A 35 0.01 -6.30 -15.38
CA THR A 35 -0.24 -7.39 -16.34
C THR A 35 0.24 -8.76 -15.88
N HIS A 36 0.82 -8.86 -14.69
CA HIS A 36 1.36 -10.10 -14.14
C HIS A 36 0.27 -10.90 -13.40
N GLY A 37 0.52 -12.21 -13.24
CA GLY A 37 -0.50 -13.14 -12.73
C GLY A 37 -0.80 -13.05 -11.23
N LEU A 38 0.11 -12.51 -10.42
CA LEU A 38 -0.03 -12.37 -8.97
C LEU A 38 -0.19 -10.90 -8.58
N THR A 39 -1.42 -10.40 -8.62
CA THR A 39 -1.76 -8.99 -8.40
C THR A 39 -1.78 -8.65 -6.91
N GLU A 40 -0.60 -8.64 -6.30
CA GLU A 40 -0.37 -8.32 -4.89
C GLU A 40 0.48 -7.04 -4.75
N THR A 41 0.54 -6.48 -3.54
CA THR A 41 1.20 -5.20 -3.27
C THR A 41 2.67 -5.16 -3.70
N CYS A 42 3.48 -6.16 -3.33
CA CYS A 42 4.92 -6.16 -3.58
C CYS A 42 5.27 -6.29 -5.07
N PRO A 43 4.72 -7.29 -5.80
CA PRO A 43 4.88 -7.40 -7.25
C PRO A 43 4.43 -6.12 -7.96
N GLY A 44 3.24 -5.62 -7.59
CA GLY A 44 2.65 -4.41 -8.13
C GLY A 44 3.53 -3.18 -7.99
N HIS A 45 4.00 -2.87 -6.79
CA HIS A 45 4.88 -1.73 -6.55
C HIS A 45 6.24 -1.87 -7.26
N SER A 46 6.76 -3.10 -7.36
CA SER A 46 8.05 -3.33 -8.02
C SER A 46 8.05 -2.93 -9.50
N THR A 47 6.90 -2.90 -10.17
CA THR A 47 6.81 -2.54 -11.60
C THR A 47 6.76 -1.03 -11.84
N ILE A 48 6.20 -0.26 -10.90
CA ILE A 48 5.76 1.14 -11.13
C ILE A 48 6.92 2.03 -11.55
N LEU A 49 8.09 1.86 -10.91
CA LEU A 49 9.26 2.72 -11.12
C LEU A 49 10.46 1.97 -11.71
N THR A 50 10.31 0.69 -12.05
CA THR A 50 11.35 -0.07 -12.75
C THR A 50 11.05 -0.20 -14.25
N GLY A 51 9.77 -0.14 -14.62
CA GLY A 51 9.33 -0.44 -15.99
C GLY A 51 9.45 -1.92 -16.35
N MET A 52 9.61 -2.80 -15.36
CA MET A 52 9.87 -4.22 -15.53
C MET A 52 8.76 -5.06 -14.89
N HIS A 53 8.53 -6.29 -15.38
CA HIS A 53 7.57 -7.20 -14.76
C HIS A 53 8.18 -7.89 -13.54
N PRO A 54 7.36 -8.46 -12.64
CA PRO A 54 7.81 -9.20 -11.45
C PRO A 54 8.90 -10.25 -11.70
N VAL A 55 8.90 -10.88 -12.88
CA VAL A 55 9.91 -11.89 -13.23
C VAL A 55 11.30 -11.28 -13.40
N GLU A 56 11.40 -10.03 -13.89
CA GLU A 56 12.68 -9.31 -13.97
C GLU A 56 13.00 -8.51 -12.71
N THR A 57 11.99 -7.96 -12.02
CA THR A 57 12.22 -7.26 -10.73
C THR A 57 12.65 -8.23 -9.64
N GLY A 58 12.35 -9.52 -9.78
CA GLY A 58 12.67 -10.55 -8.80
C GLY A 58 11.66 -10.67 -7.65
N ILE A 59 10.51 -9.97 -7.74
CA ILE A 59 9.48 -9.92 -6.69
C ILE A 59 8.18 -10.57 -7.20
N PRO A 60 8.03 -11.89 -7.13
CA PRO A 60 6.89 -12.60 -7.73
C PRO A 60 5.60 -12.54 -6.90
N ALA A 61 5.70 -12.37 -5.59
CA ALA A 61 4.59 -12.31 -4.62
C ALA A 61 4.98 -11.45 -3.41
N ASN A 62 4.04 -11.17 -2.50
CA ASN A 62 4.34 -10.61 -1.17
C ASN A 62 5.19 -11.57 -0.33
N ASP A 63 4.89 -12.86 -0.40
CA ASP A 63 5.57 -13.94 0.30
C ASP A 63 5.69 -15.15 -0.64
N TRP A 64 6.80 -15.88 -0.60
CA TRP A 64 6.95 -17.13 -1.35
C TRP A 64 7.78 -18.16 -0.59
N ILE A 65 7.61 -19.43 -0.94
CA ILE A 65 8.47 -20.50 -0.44
C ILE A 65 9.77 -20.53 -1.23
N ASP A 66 10.91 -20.33 -0.55
CA ASP A 66 12.22 -20.51 -1.14
C ASP A 66 12.46 -22.00 -1.43
N GLY A 67 12.63 -22.35 -2.71
CA GLY A 67 12.75 -23.75 -3.13
C GLY A 67 14.01 -24.48 -2.65
N LYS A 68 15.02 -23.77 -2.11
CA LYS A 68 16.24 -24.40 -1.58
C LYS A 68 16.10 -24.74 -0.10
N THR A 69 15.45 -23.87 0.66
CA THR A 69 15.34 -23.95 2.12
C THR A 69 13.98 -24.45 2.59
N GLY A 70 12.95 -24.39 1.73
CA GLY A 70 11.57 -24.72 2.06
C GLY A 70 10.90 -23.72 3.02
N LYS A 71 11.51 -22.56 3.25
CA LYS A 71 11.00 -21.54 4.16
C LYS A 71 10.25 -20.46 3.38
N GLU A 72 9.23 -19.90 4.01
CA GLU A 72 8.61 -18.67 3.52
C GLU A 72 9.60 -17.50 3.60
N VAL A 73 9.59 -16.67 2.57
CA VAL A 73 10.43 -15.48 2.43
C VAL A 73 9.52 -14.32 2.05
N TYR A 74 9.55 -13.29 2.90
CA TYR A 74 8.91 -12.01 2.61
C TYR A 74 9.62 -11.28 1.46
N CYS A 75 8.86 -10.54 0.65
CA CYS A 75 9.32 -9.95 -0.59
C CYS A 75 10.47 -8.96 -0.49
N LEU A 76 10.69 -8.39 0.69
CA LEU A 76 11.78 -7.46 0.96
C LEU A 76 12.59 -7.90 2.19
N ALA A 77 12.58 -9.19 2.51
CA ALA A 77 13.36 -9.73 3.62
C ALA A 77 14.85 -9.38 3.48
N ALA A 78 15.40 -8.75 4.50
CA ALA A 78 16.80 -8.33 4.57
C ALA A 78 17.33 -8.55 6.00
N PRO A 79 17.60 -9.82 6.39
CA PRO A 79 17.89 -10.21 7.77
C PRO A 79 19.19 -9.60 8.34
N GLN A 80 20.03 -9.00 7.50
CA GLN A 80 21.22 -8.26 7.92
C GLN A 80 20.92 -6.84 8.43
N ASN A 81 19.72 -6.32 8.16
CA ASN A 81 19.31 -4.99 8.59
C ASN A 81 18.65 -5.04 9.98
N HIS A 82 18.45 -3.86 10.55
CA HIS A 82 17.60 -3.65 11.72
C HIS A 82 16.47 -2.67 11.40
N LEU A 83 15.38 -2.72 12.16
CA LEU A 83 14.30 -1.74 12.06
C LEU A 83 14.57 -0.56 13.01
N ALA A 84 14.45 0.67 12.51
CA ALA A 84 14.82 1.87 13.26
C ALA A 84 13.95 2.14 14.50
N HIS A 85 12.77 1.50 14.58
CA HIS A 85 11.91 1.52 15.78
C HIS A 85 12.34 0.51 16.86
N GLY A 86 13.38 -0.29 16.60
CA GLY A 86 14.00 -1.17 17.59
C GLY A 86 13.29 -2.50 17.84
N ARG A 87 12.34 -2.93 16.99
CA ARG A 87 11.70 -4.25 17.09
C ARG A 87 11.85 -4.99 15.76
N ASP A 88 12.75 -5.97 15.70
CA ASP A 88 13.00 -6.75 14.48
C ASP A 88 12.05 -7.96 14.35
N ASP A 89 11.32 -8.29 15.41
CA ASP A 89 10.40 -9.42 15.53
C ASP A 89 9.00 -9.12 14.98
N THR A 90 8.91 -8.33 13.90
CA THR A 90 7.65 -8.08 13.19
C THR A 90 7.29 -9.25 12.27
N ASP A 91 6.03 -9.31 11.82
CA ASP A 91 5.57 -10.32 10.84
C ASP A 91 6.44 -10.40 9.59
N ASN A 92 7.02 -9.26 9.15
CA ASN A 92 7.87 -9.18 7.96
C ASN A 92 9.37 -9.35 8.28
N GLY A 93 9.74 -9.37 9.57
CA GLY A 93 11.13 -9.30 10.03
C GLY A 93 11.84 -8.00 9.61
N PRO A 94 13.19 -7.98 9.64
CA PRO A 94 13.97 -6.90 9.04
C PRO A 94 13.85 -6.87 7.51
N VAL A 95 13.77 -5.66 6.96
CA VAL A 95 13.49 -5.42 5.54
C VAL A 95 14.53 -4.53 4.86
N GLY A 96 14.59 -4.58 3.54
CA GLY A 96 15.52 -3.82 2.70
C GLY A 96 15.28 -4.05 1.21
N PRO A 97 15.98 -3.30 0.34
CA PRO A 97 15.76 -3.37 -1.11
C PRO A 97 16.42 -4.58 -1.78
N ASP A 98 17.23 -5.38 -1.09
CA ASP A 98 18.10 -6.42 -1.67
C ASP A 98 17.41 -7.47 -2.57
N GLN A 99 16.13 -7.74 -2.33
CA GLN A 99 15.34 -8.66 -3.15
C GLN A 99 14.92 -8.05 -4.50
N LEU A 100 14.84 -6.71 -4.59
CA LEU A 100 14.57 -6.00 -5.82
C LEU A 100 15.81 -6.08 -6.73
N ARG A 101 15.73 -6.79 -7.84
CA ARG A 101 16.86 -6.96 -8.78
C ARG A 101 16.99 -5.84 -9.79
N ALA A 102 15.88 -5.18 -10.10
CA ALA A 102 15.83 -4.12 -11.09
C ALA A 102 16.12 -2.76 -10.44
N THR A 103 16.91 -1.93 -11.11
CA THR A 103 17.08 -0.53 -10.71
C THR A 103 15.79 0.26 -10.98
N THR A 104 15.55 1.28 -10.18
CA THR A 104 14.37 2.15 -10.31
C THR A 104 14.71 3.47 -11.02
N LEU A 105 13.68 4.23 -11.40
CA LEU A 105 13.81 5.61 -11.85
C LEU A 105 14.59 6.47 -10.85
N GLY A 106 14.40 6.25 -9.55
CA GLY A 106 15.15 6.94 -8.50
C GLY A 106 16.64 6.59 -8.52
N ASP A 107 16.97 5.32 -8.72
CA ASP A 107 18.36 4.89 -8.87
C ASP A 107 19.02 5.54 -10.11
N TRP A 108 18.28 5.65 -11.22
CA TRP A 108 18.76 6.31 -12.44
C TRP A 108 18.94 7.82 -12.28
N LEU A 109 18.01 8.50 -11.59
CA LEU A 109 18.13 9.92 -11.27
C LEU A 109 19.39 10.20 -10.45
N LYS A 110 19.67 9.37 -9.43
CA LYS A 110 20.88 9.52 -8.62
C LYS A 110 22.16 9.18 -9.36
N ALA A 111 22.10 8.24 -10.31
CA ALA A 111 23.24 7.92 -11.17
C ALA A 111 23.62 9.10 -12.09
N GLU A 112 22.61 9.78 -12.66
CA GLU A 112 22.81 10.96 -13.52
C GLU A 112 23.14 12.22 -12.71
N SER A 113 22.51 12.39 -11.56
CA SER A 113 22.65 13.56 -10.69
C SER A 113 22.79 13.09 -9.24
N PRO A 114 24.02 12.89 -8.73
CA PRO A 114 24.24 12.39 -7.36
C PRO A 114 23.59 13.25 -6.26
N ASP A 115 23.38 14.54 -6.53
CA ASP A 115 22.70 15.49 -5.64
C ASP A 115 21.18 15.34 -5.61
N SER A 116 20.58 14.57 -6.54
CA SER A 116 19.15 14.25 -6.54
C SER A 116 18.75 13.50 -5.26
N LYS A 117 17.66 13.95 -4.67
CA LYS A 117 17.02 13.34 -3.50
C LYS A 117 15.92 12.40 -3.98
N VAL A 118 15.97 11.17 -3.49
CA VAL A 118 14.96 10.14 -3.73
C VAL A 118 14.44 9.70 -2.38
N MET A 119 13.16 9.94 -2.14
CA MET A 119 12.50 9.60 -0.89
C MET A 119 11.15 8.96 -1.18
N ALA A 120 10.71 8.05 -0.32
CA ALA A 120 9.39 7.47 -0.39
C ALA A 120 8.74 7.35 0.97
N VAL A 121 7.42 7.56 1.03
CA VAL A 121 6.61 7.40 2.24
C VAL A 121 5.38 6.54 1.99
N SER A 122 5.00 5.71 2.96
CA SER A 122 3.91 4.74 2.82
C SER A 122 3.27 4.34 4.15
N GLY A 123 2.09 3.71 4.11
CA GLY A 123 1.54 2.95 5.24
C GLY A 123 2.05 1.51 5.34
N LYS A 124 2.91 1.09 4.40
CA LYS A 124 3.54 -0.24 4.31
C LYS A 124 4.99 -0.10 3.89
N ASP A 125 5.89 -0.83 4.54
CA ASP A 125 7.30 -0.98 4.16
C ASP A 125 7.51 -1.24 2.66
N ARG A 126 6.82 -2.23 2.09
CA ARG A 126 6.90 -2.60 0.67
C ARG A 126 6.38 -1.56 -0.30
N GLY A 127 5.47 -0.71 0.14
CA GLY A 127 5.01 0.44 -0.64
C GLY A 127 6.07 1.55 -0.68
N ALA A 128 6.86 1.73 0.39
CA ALA A 128 7.93 2.73 0.40
C ALA A 128 9.21 2.23 -0.27
N ILE A 129 9.70 1.04 0.09
CA ILE A 129 11.00 0.52 -0.35
C ILE A 129 11.04 0.32 -1.87
N ASN A 130 10.01 -0.27 -2.46
CA ASN A 130 9.94 -0.43 -3.93
C ASN A 130 9.90 0.91 -4.67
N LEU A 131 9.31 1.96 -4.06
CA LEU A 131 9.29 3.28 -4.67
C LEU A 131 10.58 4.08 -4.46
N ALA A 132 11.31 3.81 -3.37
CA ALA A 132 12.60 4.43 -3.09
C ALA A 132 13.76 3.80 -3.91
N GLY A 133 13.65 2.52 -4.26
CA GLY A 133 14.74 1.78 -4.91
C GLY A 133 15.93 1.55 -3.98
N HIS A 134 17.09 1.28 -4.58
CA HIS A 134 18.30 0.91 -3.84
C HIS A 134 18.97 2.11 -3.18
N GLN A 135 18.89 3.28 -3.80
CA GLN A 135 19.62 4.47 -3.36
C GLN A 135 18.74 5.54 -2.70
N GLY A 136 17.43 5.32 -2.63
CA GLY A 136 16.49 6.21 -1.98
C GLY A 136 16.36 5.99 -0.47
N GLN A 137 15.57 6.84 0.18
CA GLN A 137 15.19 6.68 1.59
C GLN A 137 13.71 6.33 1.68
N ALA A 138 13.38 5.24 2.36
CA ALA A 138 12.02 4.72 2.50
C ALA A 138 11.53 4.87 3.94
N PHE A 139 10.34 5.46 4.11
CA PHE A 139 9.70 5.64 5.41
C PHE A 139 8.30 5.03 5.42
N TRP A 140 7.94 4.32 6.49
CA TRP A 140 6.60 3.77 6.62
C TRP A 140 6.03 3.82 8.02
N PHE A 141 4.72 3.98 8.14
CA PHE A 141 4.05 4.01 9.44
C PHE A 141 4.16 2.67 10.16
N THR A 142 4.51 2.74 11.44
CA THR A 142 4.60 1.63 12.39
C THR A 142 3.81 1.96 13.64
N ASP A 143 2.99 1.01 14.09
CA ASP A 143 2.12 1.19 15.24
C ASP A 143 2.91 1.54 16.51
N GLY A 144 2.39 2.53 17.24
CA GLY A 144 2.99 3.11 18.43
C GLY A 144 4.32 3.86 18.22
N PHE A 145 4.76 4.11 16.98
CA PHE A 145 6.04 4.77 16.69
C PHE A 145 5.93 5.99 15.77
N GLY A 146 5.13 5.90 14.71
CA GLY A 146 5.15 6.85 13.59
C GLY A 146 5.91 6.25 12.41
N LEU A 147 6.57 7.10 11.60
CA LEU A 147 7.36 6.66 10.46
C LEU A 147 8.67 6.01 10.91
N THR A 148 8.92 4.78 10.46
CA THR A 148 10.18 4.08 10.64
C THR A 148 10.90 3.86 9.31
N THR A 149 12.09 3.28 9.36
CA THR A 149 12.92 2.87 8.21
C THR A 149 13.74 1.64 8.58
N TYR A 150 14.33 0.97 7.61
CA TYR A 150 15.40 0.01 7.85
C TYR A 150 16.73 0.72 8.09
N VAL A 151 17.64 0.05 8.79
CA VAL A 151 18.99 0.47 9.14
C VAL A 151 19.96 -0.61 8.69
N GLU A 152 20.87 -0.25 7.80
CA GLU A 152 21.86 -1.18 7.26
C GLU A 152 23.07 -1.30 8.21
N PRO A 153 23.86 -2.38 8.12
CA PRO A 153 25.09 -2.53 8.88
C PRO A 153 26.00 -1.29 8.79
N GLY A 154 26.41 -0.77 9.96
CA GLY A 154 27.25 0.43 10.06
C GLY A 154 26.50 1.77 10.08
N GLN A 155 25.18 1.77 9.91
CA GLN A 155 24.32 2.95 10.07
C GLN A 155 23.73 3.01 11.49
N THR A 156 23.11 4.15 11.84
CA THR A 156 22.38 4.32 13.10
C THR A 156 20.92 4.69 12.84
N ALA A 157 20.02 4.19 13.69
CA ALA A 157 18.59 4.53 13.63
C ALA A 157 18.37 6.05 13.70
N GLN A 158 19.13 6.76 14.56
CA GLN A 158 19.02 8.21 14.69
C GLN A 158 19.35 8.95 13.39
N ALA A 159 20.42 8.56 12.69
CA ALA A 159 20.78 9.18 11.41
C ALA A 159 19.72 8.89 10.33
N LYS A 160 19.25 7.64 10.26
CA LYS A 160 18.26 7.21 9.26
C LYS A 160 16.87 7.81 9.50
N LEU A 161 16.49 8.08 10.74
CA LEU A 161 15.23 8.74 11.09
C LEU A 161 15.29 10.26 11.09
N ALA A 162 16.48 10.86 11.00
CA ALA A 162 16.65 12.31 11.05
C ALA A 162 15.72 13.07 10.09
N PRO A 163 15.48 12.63 8.83
CA PRO A 163 14.56 13.32 7.94
C PRO A 163 13.13 13.44 8.49
N VAL A 164 12.63 12.42 9.19
CA VAL A 164 11.23 12.33 9.67
C VAL A 164 11.07 12.53 11.18
N ALA A 165 12.15 12.83 11.91
CA ALA A 165 12.13 12.89 13.37
C ALA A 165 11.15 13.94 13.93
N ALA A 166 11.11 15.14 13.35
CA ALA A 166 10.17 16.19 13.78
C ALA A 166 8.72 15.82 13.43
N PHE A 167 8.49 15.25 12.24
CA PHE A 167 7.18 14.73 11.86
C PHE A 167 6.68 13.66 12.84
N ASN A 168 7.54 12.71 13.25
CA ASN A 168 7.16 11.68 14.22
C ASN A 168 6.79 12.27 15.58
N ALA A 169 7.51 13.29 16.06
CA ALA A 169 7.16 13.98 17.30
C ALA A 169 5.76 14.61 17.21
N ASP A 170 5.49 15.35 16.13
CA ASP A 170 4.19 16.00 15.92
C ASP A 170 3.06 14.99 15.71
N PHE A 171 3.31 13.94 14.92
CA PHE A 171 2.37 12.85 14.68
C PHE A 171 2.00 12.12 15.97
N ASN A 172 2.98 11.79 16.82
CA ASN A 172 2.74 11.11 18.08
C ASN A 172 1.98 11.99 19.07
N ALA A 173 2.29 13.29 19.12
CA ALA A 173 1.52 14.25 19.92
C ALA A 173 0.07 14.36 19.42
N TRP A 174 -0.13 14.40 18.10
CA TRP A 174 -1.45 14.43 17.48
C TRP A 174 -2.25 13.15 17.76
N MET A 175 -1.64 11.97 17.62
CA MET A 175 -2.27 10.68 17.92
C MET A 175 -2.66 10.56 19.39
N ALA A 176 -1.84 11.08 20.32
CA ALA A 176 -2.17 11.09 21.74
C ALA A 176 -3.35 12.03 22.08
N ALA A 177 -3.50 13.12 21.32
CA ALA A 177 -4.56 14.11 21.52
C ALA A 177 -5.85 13.82 20.73
N THR A 178 -5.77 13.00 19.67
CA THR A 178 -6.85 12.81 18.70
C THR A 178 -7.23 11.34 18.61
N PRO A 179 -8.34 10.90 19.23
CA PRO A 179 -8.84 9.56 19.06
C PRO A 179 -9.10 9.26 17.58
N THR A 180 -8.82 8.02 17.15
CA THR A 180 -9.22 7.56 15.82
C THR A 180 -10.74 7.54 15.76
N ALA A 181 -11.30 8.39 14.90
CA ALA A 181 -12.73 8.49 14.64
C ALA A 181 -12.99 8.46 13.13
N TRP A 182 -14.08 7.82 12.75
CA TRP A 182 -14.53 7.76 11.37
C TRP A 182 -16.05 7.66 11.32
N ASP A 183 -16.68 8.81 11.11
CA ASP A 183 -18.12 8.95 10.97
C ASP A 183 -18.51 9.28 9.53
N TYR A 184 -19.79 9.13 9.23
CA TYR A 184 -20.37 9.52 7.95
C TYR A 184 -20.28 11.04 7.72
N GLN A 185 -19.73 11.42 6.57
CA GLN A 185 -19.74 12.79 6.04
C GLN A 185 -20.63 12.90 4.80
N ASN A 186 -20.97 11.78 4.16
CA ASN A 186 -21.71 11.71 2.91
C ASN A 186 -22.94 10.78 3.08
N GLU A 187 -24.15 11.32 2.89
CA GLU A 187 -25.41 10.54 3.03
C GLU A 187 -25.50 9.39 2.02
N GLU A 188 -24.97 9.57 0.81
CA GLU A 188 -24.89 8.50 -0.19
C GLU A 188 -24.02 7.32 0.26
N CYS A 189 -22.97 7.56 1.07
CA CYS A 189 -22.17 6.50 1.64
C CYS A 189 -22.94 5.81 2.77
N ARG A 190 -23.64 6.56 3.62
CA ARG A 190 -24.52 5.98 4.66
C ARG A 190 -25.58 5.06 4.07
N ALA A 191 -26.12 5.39 2.90
CA ALA A 191 -27.11 4.57 2.21
C ALA A 191 -26.57 3.19 1.76
N LEU A 192 -25.25 2.97 1.74
CA LEU A 192 -24.63 1.68 1.43
C LEU A 192 -24.49 0.76 2.64
N ALA A 193 -24.82 1.24 3.85
CA ALA A 193 -24.71 0.44 5.06
C ALA A 193 -25.63 -0.78 5.02
N GLY A 194 -25.15 -1.90 5.55
CA GLY A 194 -25.91 -3.15 5.56
C GLY A 194 -25.23 -4.28 6.31
N ASP A 195 -26.03 -5.27 6.68
CA ASP A 195 -25.60 -6.47 7.39
C ASP A 195 -25.40 -7.63 6.40
N TRP A 196 -24.26 -8.29 6.51
CA TRP A 196 -23.88 -9.41 5.65
C TRP A 196 -23.61 -10.66 6.47
N THR A 197 -23.99 -11.84 5.96
CA THR A 197 -23.65 -13.11 6.63
C THR A 197 -22.38 -13.69 6.02
N ILE A 198 -21.26 -13.57 6.73
CA ILE A 198 -19.95 -14.06 6.30
C ILE A 198 -19.58 -15.26 7.18
N ARG A 199 -19.44 -16.45 6.57
CA ARG A 199 -19.12 -17.71 7.28
C ARG A 199 -20.01 -17.97 8.52
N GLY A 200 -21.29 -17.60 8.41
CA GLY A 200 -22.27 -17.75 9.50
C GLY A 200 -22.21 -16.69 10.59
N GLN A 201 -21.34 -15.68 10.46
CA GLN A 201 -21.27 -14.52 11.35
C GLN A 201 -21.88 -13.29 10.67
N THR A 202 -22.56 -12.45 11.44
CA THR A 202 -23.03 -11.14 10.96
C THR A 202 -21.84 -10.17 10.89
N PHE A 203 -21.61 -9.64 9.70
CA PHE A 203 -20.69 -8.55 9.42
C PHE A 203 -21.49 -7.27 9.18
N HIS A 204 -21.30 -6.28 10.05
CA HIS A 204 -21.95 -4.97 9.93
C HIS A 204 -21.07 -4.06 9.06
N SER A 205 -21.47 -3.85 7.80
CA SER A 205 -20.81 -2.89 6.91
C SER A 205 -21.38 -1.51 7.20
N MET A 206 -20.70 -0.73 8.04
CA MET A 206 -21.16 0.56 8.55
C MET A 206 -20.02 1.37 9.16
N LEU A 207 -20.27 2.66 9.41
CA LEU A 207 -19.37 3.53 10.18
C LEU A 207 -19.97 3.91 11.56
N PRO A 208 -19.14 4.03 12.61
CA PRO A 208 -17.74 3.60 12.63
C PRO A 208 -17.65 2.07 12.50
N PRO A 209 -16.64 1.54 11.78
CA PRO A 209 -16.59 0.12 11.48
C PRO A 209 -16.06 -0.66 12.68
N ALA A 210 -16.43 -1.94 12.77
CA ALA A 210 -15.84 -2.85 13.75
C ALA A 210 -14.32 -2.95 13.52
N GLY A 211 -13.55 -2.92 14.61
CA GLY A 211 -12.08 -2.99 14.52
C GLY A 211 -11.41 -1.75 13.94
N LEU A 212 -12.07 -0.58 14.00
CA LEU A 212 -11.47 0.70 13.60
C LEU A 212 -10.15 0.95 14.32
N LYS A 213 -9.09 1.14 13.54
CA LYS A 213 -7.75 1.55 13.99
C LYS A 213 -7.24 2.64 13.07
N PHE A 214 -6.18 3.33 13.48
CA PHE A 214 -5.51 4.33 12.65
C PHE A 214 -5.14 3.74 11.27
N ASP A 215 -4.55 2.55 11.26
CA ASP A 215 -4.05 1.90 10.04
C ASP A 215 -5.17 1.36 9.12
N THR A 216 -6.35 1.06 9.66
CA THR A 216 -7.53 0.62 8.89
C THR A 216 -8.54 1.74 8.64
N SER A 217 -8.07 3.00 8.63
CA SER A 217 -8.91 4.19 8.44
C SER A 217 -8.32 5.16 7.43
N PRO A 218 -9.12 6.12 6.91
CA PRO A 218 -8.64 7.16 6.01
C PRO A 218 -7.54 8.05 6.61
N LEU A 219 -7.41 8.08 7.94
CA LEU A 219 -6.36 8.83 8.62
C LEU A 219 -4.96 8.36 8.21
N LEU A 220 -4.78 7.09 7.84
CA LEU A 220 -3.49 6.59 7.37
C LEU A 220 -3.05 7.33 6.10
N ASP A 221 -3.91 7.41 5.08
CA ASP A 221 -3.59 8.11 3.82
C ASP A 221 -3.42 9.62 4.04
N GLU A 222 -4.27 10.23 4.87
CA GLU A 222 -4.16 11.65 5.21
C GLU A 222 -2.82 11.97 5.91
N GLN A 223 -2.36 11.12 6.82
CA GLN A 223 -1.09 11.30 7.50
C GLN A 223 0.10 10.92 6.61
N THR A 224 -0.05 9.97 5.69
CA THR A 224 0.96 9.70 4.65
C THR A 224 1.15 10.89 3.72
N LEU A 225 0.07 11.57 3.32
CA LEU A 225 0.17 12.80 2.53
C LEU A 225 0.80 13.94 3.33
N LYS A 226 0.43 14.13 4.60
CA LYS A 226 1.11 15.12 5.47
C LYS A 226 2.60 14.83 5.64
N ALA A 227 2.98 13.56 5.75
CA ALA A 227 4.40 13.18 5.77
C ALA A 227 5.10 13.50 4.45
N ALA A 228 4.44 13.26 3.32
CA ALA A 228 4.95 13.64 2.01
C ALA A 228 5.14 15.16 1.88
N GLU A 229 4.17 15.97 2.32
CA GLU A 229 4.26 17.44 2.37
C GLU A 229 5.41 17.90 3.27
N TYR A 230 5.54 17.29 4.45
CA TYR A 230 6.63 17.60 5.36
C TYR A 230 8.00 17.26 4.75
N LEU A 231 8.14 16.16 4.00
CA LEU A 231 9.38 15.81 3.30
C LEU A 231 9.65 16.77 2.14
N LEU A 232 8.63 17.17 1.35
CA LEU A 232 8.77 18.20 0.31
C LEU A 232 9.41 19.48 0.87
N ASP A 233 8.91 19.96 2.01
CA ASP A 233 9.38 21.18 2.65
C ASP A 233 10.74 21.01 3.34
N SER A 234 10.83 20.06 4.28
CA SER A 234 12.01 19.88 5.13
C SER A 234 13.24 19.45 4.34
N GLN A 235 13.04 18.68 3.28
CA GLN A 235 14.10 18.19 2.41
C GLN A 235 14.26 19.03 1.15
N LYS A 236 13.45 20.09 0.98
CA LYS A 236 13.51 21.03 -0.14
C LYS A 236 13.47 20.33 -1.51
N LEU A 237 12.59 19.34 -1.64
CA LEU A 237 12.45 18.56 -2.87
C LEU A 237 11.91 19.46 -4.00
N GLY A 238 12.55 19.42 -5.17
CA GLY A 238 12.17 20.26 -6.32
C GLY A 238 12.52 21.75 -6.15
N GLN A 239 13.36 22.09 -5.17
CA GLN A 239 13.85 23.45 -4.91
C GLN A 239 15.36 23.60 -5.18
N GLY A 240 16.01 22.50 -5.60
CA GLY A 240 17.42 22.47 -5.98
C GLY A 240 17.66 22.66 -7.48
N ALA A 241 18.90 22.45 -7.91
CA ALA A 241 19.29 22.50 -9.33
C ALA A 241 18.99 21.20 -10.10
N THR A 242 18.80 20.09 -9.38
CA THR A 242 18.56 18.75 -9.93
C THR A 242 17.09 18.36 -9.76
N THR A 243 16.66 17.35 -10.54
CA THR A 243 15.34 16.75 -10.37
C THR A 243 15.35 15.81 -9.17
N ASP A 244 14.42 16.01 -8.25
CA ASP A 244 14.19 15.12 -7.10
C ASP A 244 13.00 14.18 -7.37
N MET A 245 12.88 13.15 -6.56
CA MET A 245 11.79 12.18 -6.64
C MET A 245 11.19 11.88 -5.27
N LEU A 246 9.86 11.95 -5.21
CA LEU A 246 9.07 11.60 -4.04
C LEU A 246 8.07 10.49 -4.38
N GLY A 247 8.29 9.29 -3.88
CA GLY A 247 7.32 8.19 -3.92
C GLY A 247 6.31 8.33 -2.78
N VAL A 248 5.02 8.19 -3.07
CA VAL A 248 3.96 8.21 -2.05
C VAL A 248 3.02 7.03 -2.29
N SER A 249 3.00 6.08 -1.35
CA SER A 249 2.10 4.93 -1.39
C SER A 249 1.00 5.07 -0.34
N LEU A 250 -0.23 5.30 -0.83
CA LEU A 250 -1.43 5.45 -0.01
C LEU A 250 -2.06 4.07 0.22
N SER A 251 -1.92 3.57 1.45
CA SER A 251 -2.21 2.20 1.86
C SER A 251 -3.58 1.99 2.49
N ALA A 252 -4.30 3.05 2.88
CA ALA A 252 -5.57 2.91 3.58
C ALA A 252 -6.64 2.25 2.71
N THR A 253 -6.69 2.61 1.42
CA THR A 253 -7.63 2.02 0.46
C THR A 253 -7.55 0.49 0.43
N ASP A 254 -6.35 -0.08 0.45
CA ASP A 254 -6.18 -1.53 0.48
C ASP A 254 -6.57 -2.15 1.83
N ARG A 255 -6.14 -1.55 2.94
CA ARG A 255 -6.45 -2.05 4.29
C ARG A 255 -7.96 -2.01 4.56
N ILE A 256 -8.64 -0.94 4.14
CA ILE A 256 -10.09 -0.77 4.23
C ILE A 256 -10.78 -1.79 3.31
N GLY A 257 -10.30 -1.96 2.07
CA GLY A 257 -10.84 -2.94 1.14
C GLY A 257 -10.73 -4.37 1.65
N HIS A 258 -9.62 -4.74 2.28
CA HIS A 258 -9.45 -6.06 2.90
C HIS A 258 -10.36 -6.28 4.11
N MET A 259 -10.52 -5.26 4.96
CA MET A 259 -11.30 -5.39 6.20
C MET A 259 -12.81 -5.32 5.96
N TYR A 260 -13.27 -4.50 5.01
CA TYR A 260 -14.67 -4.11 4.88
C TYR A 260 -15.24 -4.32 3.46
N GLY A 261 -14.40 -4.74 2.52
CA GLY A 261 -14.73 -4.84 1.11
C GLY A 261 -14.74 -3.49 0.39
N THR A 262 -15.07 -3.50 -0.90
CA THR A 262 -14.84 -2.35 -1.80
C THR A 262 -16.10 -1.60 -2.21
N GLN A 263 -17.28 -2.08 -1.81
CA GLN A 263 -18.58 -1.53 -2.23
C GLN A 263 -19.45 -1.03 -1.05
N GLY A 264 -18.90 -1.04 0.17
CA GLY A 264 -19.58 -0.60 1.38
C GLY A 264 -19.42 0.90 1.70
N PRO A 265 -20.08 1.38 2.77
CA PRO A 265 -19.95 2.74 3.27
C PRO A 265 -18.50 3.14 3.59
N GLU A 266 -17.69 2.19 4.05
CA GLU A 266 -16.30 2.39 4.44
C GLU A 266 -15.45 2.77 3.22
N MET A 267 -15.56 2.00 2.13
CA MET A 267 -14.84 2.34 0.90
C MET A 267 -15.36 3.65 0.28
N CYS A 268 -16.67 3.89 0.34
CA CYS A 268 -17.26 5.13 -0.16
C CYS A 268 -16.67 6.36 0.54
N GLU A 269 -16.67 6.40 1.87
CA GLU A 269 -16.11 7.52 2.63
C GLU A 269 -14.59 7.64 2.44
N GLN A 270 -13.88 6.51 2.34
CA GLN A 270 -12.45 6.50 2.02
C GLN A 270 -12.17 7.18 0.67
N MET A 271 -12.99 6.95 -0.36
CA MET A 271 -12.81 7.57 -1.67
C MET A 271 -13.02 9.09 -1.65
N HIS A 272 -14.01 9.59 -0.88
CA HIS A 272 -14.22 11.02 -0.71
C HIS A 272 -13.09 11.69 0.10
N ARG A 273 -12.62 11.05 1.18
CA ARG A 273 -11.52 11.57 1.99
C ARG A 273 -10.19 11.54 1.25
N LEU A 274 -9.92 10.48 0.50
CA LEU A 274 -8.75 10.39 -0.37
C LEU A 274 -8.76 11.51 -1.42
N ASP A 275 -9.90 11.75 -2.09
CA ASP A 275 -10.03 12.84 -3.06
C ASP A 275 -9.76 14.22 -2.45
N ALA A 276 -10.33 14.50 -1.28
CA ALA A 276 -10.09 15.77 -0.58
C ALA A 276 -8.62 15.93 -0.15
N ALA A 277 -8.02 14.88 0.45
CA ALA A 277 -6.63 14.91 0.89
C ALA A 277 -5.65 15.05 -0.28
N MET A 278 -5.91 14.36 -1.40
CA MET A 278 -5.16 14.54 -2.64
C MET A 278 -5.28 15.98 -3.18
N GLY A 279 -6.43 16.64 -2.99
CA GLY A 279 -6.61 18.04 -3.37
C GLY A 279 -5.62 18.95 -2.64
N ALA A 280 -5.55 18.82 -1.32
CA ALA A 280 -4.61 19.58 -0.49
C ALA A 280 -3.15 19.29 -0.87
N PHE A 281 -2.81 18.02 -1.11
CA PHE A 281 -1.45 17.64 -1.52
C PHE A 281 -1.06 18.23 -2.89
N LEU A 282 -1.97 18.20 -3.86
CA LEU A 282 -1.74 18.81 -5.18
C LEU A 282 -1.62 20.34 -5.09
N ASP A 283 -2.35 20.99 -4.17
CA ASP A 283 -2.20 22.43 -3.91
C ASP A 283 -0.80 22.74 -3.34
N LYS A 284 -0.27 21.87 -2.48
CA LYS A 284 1.09 21.98 -1.96
C LYS A 284 2.14 21.80 -3.06
N LEU A 285 1.98 20.78 -3.91
CA LEU A 285 2.87 20.53 -5.05
C LEU A 285 2.88 21.68 -6.06
N ALA A 286 1.74 22.36 -6.26
CA ALA A 286 1.66 23.52 -7.14
C ALA A 286 2.53 24.71 -6.69
N GLN A 287 2.96 24.74 -5.42
CA GLN A 287 3.85 25.76 -4.87
C GLN A 287 5.35 25.40 -4.99
N VAL A 288 5.69 24.22 -5.50
CA VAL A 288 7.10 23.82 -5.71
C VAL A 288 7.67 24.65 -6.87
N PRO A 289 8.72 25.48 -6.66
CA PRO A 289 9.23 26.38 -7.69
C PRO A 289 9.72 25.69 -8.97
N GLY A 290 10.29 24.48 -8.85
CA GLY A 290 10.72 23.66 -9.99
C GLY A 290 9.57 23.00 -10.75
N GLY A 291 8.33 23.12 -10.26
CA GLY A 291 7.18 22.35 -10.73
C GLY A 291 7.23 20.88 -10.29
N ALA A 292 6.16 20.16 -10.58
CA ALA A 292 6.06 18.72 -10.29
C ALA A 292 5.35 17.99 -11.43
N LEU A 293 5.91 16.87 -11.86
CA LEU A 293 5.20 15.88 -12.67
C LEU A 293 4.59 14.84 -11.73
N VAL A 294 3.25 14.74 -11.74
CA VAL A 294 2.53 13.79 -10.88
C VAL A 294 2.05 12.61 -11.72
N VAL A 295 2.38 11.39 -11.27
CA VAL A 295 1.87 10.14 -11.82
C VAL A 295 1.16 9.39 -10.69
N LEU A 296 -0.13 9.09 -10.86
CA LEU A 296 -0.93 8.31 -9.92
C LEU A 296 -1.36 7.00 -10.59
N THR A 297 -1.11 5.88 -9.90
CA THR A 297 -1.50 4.53 -10.35
C THR A 297 -1.76 3.64 -9.14
N ALA A 298 -2.08 2.36 -9.38
CA ALA A 298 -2.21 1.34 -8.36
C ALA A 298 -1.25 0.16 -8.61
N ASP A 299 -0.82 -0.46 -7.52
CA ASP A 299 -0.08 -1.72 -7.47
C ASP A 299 -0.93 -2.92 -7.87
N HIS A 300 -2.23 -2.86 -7.62
CA HIS A 300 -3.19 -3.84 -8.13
C HIS A 300 -4.62 -3.29 -8.10
N GLY A 301 -5.54 -4.08 -8.67
CA GLY A 301 -6.97 -3.87 -8.52
C GLY A 301 -7.49 -4.41 -7.18
N GLY A 302 -8.79 -4.63 -7.10
CA GLY A 302 -9.44 -5.22 -5.93
C GLY A 302 -10.79 -5.81 -6.33
N SER A 303 -11.26 -6.75 -5.53
CA SER A 303 -12.62 -7.29 -5.63
C SER A 303 -13.30 -7.12 -4.30
N ASP A 304 -14.62 -7.01 -4.36
CA ASP A 304 -15.44 -7.06 -3.16
C ASP A 304 -15.60 -8.50 -2.65
N PHE A 305 -16.08 -8.66 -1.41
CA PHE A 305 -16.38 -9.99 -0.88
C PHE A 305 -17.56 -10.63 -1.60
N VAL A 306 -17.51 -11.95 -1.72
CA VAL A 306 -18.38 -12.72 -2.62
C VAL A 306 -19.86 -12.63 -2.26
N GLU A 307 -20.21 -12.47 -0.99
CA GLU A 307 -21.61 -12.33 -0.56
C GLU A 307 -22.25 -11.04 -1.11
N ARG A 308 -21.53 -9.91 -1.08
CA ARG A 308 -22.03 -8.64 -1.65
C ARG A 308 -22.04 -8.66 -3.17
N LEU A 309 -21.06 -9.30 -3.79
CA LEU A 309 -21.09 -9.55 -5.24
C LEU A 309 -22.27 -10.42 -5.66
N HIS A 310 -22.58 -11.46 -4.88
CA HIS A 310 -23.70 -12.38 -5.14
C HIS A 310 -25.03 -11.63 -5.18
N GLU A 311 -25.29 -10.80 -4.18
CA GLU A 311 -26.52 -9.99 -4.12
C GLU A 311 -26.54 -8.88 -5.19
N HIS A 312 -25.38 -8.34 -5.57
CA HIS A 312 -25.24 -7.22 -6.51
C HIS A 312 -24.84 -7.64 -7.94
N GLY A 313 -25.47 -8.68 -8.46
CA GLY A 313 -25.45 -8.98 -9.90
C GLY A 313 -24.42 -10.00 -10.37
N TYR A 314 -23.71 -10.67 -9.46
CA TYR A 314 -22.83 -11.80 -9.76
C TYR A 314 -23.32 -13.06 -9.05
N PRO A 315 -24.45 -13.68 -9.46
CA PRO A 315 -25.05 -14.81 -8.75
C PRO A 315 -24.14 -16.05 -8.65
N GLN A 316 -23.12 -16.15 -9.50
CA GLN A 316 -22.08 -17.17 -9.45
C GLN A 316 -20.99 -16.89 -8.42
N ALA A 317 -20.94 -15.71 -7.78
CA ALA A 317 -19.98 -15.42 -6.73
C ALA A 317 -20.30 -16.25 -5.48
N HIS A 318 -19.33 -17.03 -5.03
CA HIS A 318 -19.42 -17.85 -3.83
C HIS A 318 -18.03 -18.08 -3.25
N ARG A 319 -17.95 -18.48 -1.98
CA ARG A 319 -16.67 -18.81 -1.35
C ARG A 319 -16.10 -20.08 -1.97
N ALA A 320 -14.77 -20.12 -2.13
CA ALA A 320 -14.09 -21.31 -2.60
C ALA A 320 -14.35 -22.51 -1.66
N ASP A 321 -14.56 -23.69 -2.26
CA ASP A 321 -14.66 -24.95 -1.52
C ASP A 321 -13.26 -25.39 -1.07
N MET A 322 -12.99 -25.22 0.23
CA MET A 322 -11.71 -25.58 0.82
C MET A 322 -11.51 -27.10 0.91
N ASP A 323 -12.57 -27.91 0.93
CA ASP A 323 -12.45 -29.36 0.97
C ASP A 323 -12.05 -29.91 -0.39
N ALA A 324 -12.53 -29.31 -1.48
CA ALA A 324 -12.02 -29.59 -2.82
C ALA A 324 -10.51 -29.30 -2.93
N ILE A 325 -10.01 -28.20 -2.33
CA ILE A 325 -8.57 -27.88 -2.30
C ILE A 325 -7.77 -28.93 -1.54
N LYS A 326 -8.25 -29.37 -0.36
CA LYS A 326 -7.61 -30.46 0.40
C LYS A 326 -7.53 -31.75 -0.41
N GLY A 327 -8.61 -32.11 -1.13
CA GLY A 327 -8.63 -33.28 -2.00
C GLY A 327 -7.59 -33.19 -3.13
N VAL A 328 -7.46 -32.02 -3.75
CA VAL A 328 -6.42 -31.76 -4.76
C VAL A 328 -5.02 -31.88 -4.16
N ASN A 329 -4.77 -31.29 -2.99
CA ASN A 329 -3.48 -31.39 -2.30
C ASN A 329 -3.10 -32.84 -1.99
N ALA A 330 -4.04 -33.63 -1.47
CA ALA A 330 -3.82 -35.05 -1.22
C ALA A 330 -3.42 -35.80 -2.50
N ALA A 331 -4.16 -35.59 -3.60
CA ALA A 331 -3.85 -36.21 -4.89
C ALA A 331 -2.48 -35.80 -5.45
N LEU A 332 -2.11 -34.52 -5.32
CA LEU A 332 -0.80 -34.02 -5.76
C LEU A 332 0.34 -34.58 -4.91
N LYS A 333 0.19 -34.64 -3.58
CA LYS A 333 1.17 -35.26 -2.69
C LYS A 333 1.41 -36.71 -3.05
N THR A 334 0.35 -37.49 -3.28
CA THR A 334 0.48 -38.88 -3.71
C THR A 334 1.15 -39.00 -5.08
N ARG A 335 0.74 -38.19 -6.06
CA ARG A 335 1.27 -38.27 -7.43
C ARG A 335 2.74 -37.90 -7.54
N PHE A 336 3.18 -36.89 -6.79
CA PHE A 336 4.52 -36.32 -6.87
C PHE A 336 5.42 -36.71 -5.70
N ASN A 337 4.93 -37.55 -4.79
CA ASN A 337 5.63 -37.97 -3.58
C ASN A 337 6.15 -36.78 -2.76
N LEU A 338 5.24 -35.86 -2.42
CA LEU A 338 5.52 -34.65 -1.65
C LEU A 338 5.09 -34.83 -0.19
N ASP A 339 5.92 -34.34 0.73
CA ASP A 339 5.64 -34.37 2.16
C ASP A 339 4.80 -33.18 2.64
N ALA A 340 4.69 -32.12 1.81
CA ALA A 340 3.95 -30.90 2.10
C ALA A 340 2.89 -30.61 1.02
N ASP A 341 1.87 -29.84 1.39
CA ASP A 341 0.79 -29.44 0.49
C ASP A 341 1.32 -28.49 -0.60
N PRO A 342 1.21 -28.85 -1.90
CA PRO A 342 1.76 -28.05 -2.98
C PRO A 342 0.88 -26.85 -3.38
N ARG A 343 -0.40 -26.83 -2.97
CA ARG A 343 -1.24 -25.62 -3.05
C ARG A 343 -1.52 -25.12 -1.66
N LEU A 344 -0.78 -24.10 -1.27
CA LEU A 344 -1.18 -23.19 -0.20
C LEU A 344 -2.21 -22.26 -0.85
N GLY A 345 -3.47 -22.27 -0.39
CA GLY A 345 -4.37 -21.19 -0.80
C GLY A 345 -3.74 -19.85 -0.38
N CYS A 346 -4.05 -18.74 -1.05
CA CYS A 346 -3.66 -17.37 -0.63
C CYS A 346 -4.14 -16.98 0.80
N ALA A 347 -4.64 -17.92 1.59
CA ALA A 347 -5.13 -17.76 2.95
C ALA A 347 -4.76 -18.97 3.85
N ALA A 348 -3.71 -19.71 3.53
CA ALA A 348 -3.13 -20.64 4.49
C ALA A 348 -2.25 -19.82 5.45
N ASP A 349 -2.66 -19.73 6.71
CA ASP A 349 -1.86 -19.33 7.87
C ASP A 349 -1.69 -17.84 8.20
N ARG A 350 -2.79 -17.07 8.22
CA ARG A 350 -2.90 -15.96 9.20
C ARG A 350 -4.18 -16.16 10.02
N ALA A 351 -4.01 -16.82 11.17
CA ALA A 351 -5.02 -17.02 12.20
C ALA A 351 -5.24 -15.75 13.02
#